data_AF-A0A4Y2KWR7-F1
#
_entry.id   AF-A0A4Y2KWR7-F1
#
_cell.length_a   1.000
_cell.length_b   1.000
_cell.length_c   1.000
_cell.angle_alpha   90.00
_cell.angle_beta   90.00
_cell.angle_gamma   90.00
#
_symmetry.space_group_name_H-M   'P 1'
#
loop_
_entity.id
_entity.type
_entity.pdbx_description
1 polymer ?
#
loop_
_entity_poly.entity_id
_entity_poly.type
_entity_poly.pdbx_seq_one_letter_code
_entity_poly.pdbx_strand_id
1 'polypeptide(L)'
;MDMVNPTQTEKKNKFLTRTVFICPLFGSPLELEESRLPTYEDIIRCCFRERYNLAPDKGNKEPSFTDIAENIAGNIEMIYDRANIPTVSHLRFTQMIHAHHKKFQCIMRNYKRDKEKSNFKNKSNDLAEEASNSLFNIDTCKCIDFATCSCEKSKKFQLKNACFFKIREFLESALLVVFMFLLHVHCKKSRKGTL
;
A
#
# COMPACT_ATOMS: atom_id res chain seq x y z
N MET A 1 39.06 -17.98 -18.66
CA MET A 1 39.40 -16.84 -17.78
C MET A 1 39.49 -15.63 -18.71
N ASP A 2 38.57 -14.68 -18.73
CA ASP A 2 37.62 -14.27 -17.69
C ASP A 2 36.34 -13.68 -18.26
N MET A 3 35.30 -13.80 -17.43
CA MET A 3 33.93 -13.35 -17.66
C MET A 3 33.85 -11.84 -17.51
N VAL A 4 33.22 -11.15 -18.47
CA VAL A 4 32.86 -9.73 -18.35
C VAL A 4 31.48 -9.64 -17.71
N ASN A 5 31.46 -9.14 -16.48
CA ASN A 5 30.26 -8.81 -15.72
C ASN A 5 29.95 -7.31 -15.91
N PRO A 6 28.77 -6.90 -16.39
CA PRO A 6 28.43 -5.49 -16.49
C PRO A 6 27.96 -4.96 -15.13
N THR A 7 28.82 -4.15 -14.52
CA THR A 7 28.59 -3.38 -13.30
C THR A 7 27.37 -2.49 -13.46
N GLN A 8 26.40 -2.66 -12.57
CA GLN A 8 25.23 -1.80 -12.41
C GLN A 8 25.68 -0.35 -12.17
N THR A 9 25.23 0.56 -13.02
CA THR A 9 25.50 1.99 -12.87
C THR A 9 24.54 2.55 -11.81
N GLU A 10 25.06 2.73 -10.59
CA GLU A 10 24.39 3.50 -9.53
C GLU A 10 24.07 4.91 -10.04
N LYS A 11 22.77 5.22 -10.17
CA LYS A 11 22.32 6.60 -10.41
C LYS A 11 22.63 7.44 -9.17
N LYS A 12 23.71 8.22 -9.24
CA LYS A 12 24.11 9.20 -8.21
C LYS A 12 22.96 10.17 -7.93
N ASN A 13 22.49 10.18 -6.67
CA ASN A 13 21.52 11.13 -6.17
C ASN A 13 22.06 12.56 -6.26
N LYS A 14 21.42 13.38 -7.09
CA LYS A 14 21.82 14.76 -7.38
C LYS A 14 20.82 15.73 -6.75
N PHE A 15 20.77 15.81 -5.42
CA PHE A 15 19.80 16.66 -4.73
C PHE A 15 20.39 17.36 -3.49
N LEU A 16 21.02 18.52 -3.72
CA LEU A 16 21.31 19.52 -2.68
C LEU A 16 20.49 20.75 -3.03
N THR A 17 19.31 20.95 -2.40
CA THR A 17 18.63 22.26 -2.12
C THR A 17 17.11 22.21 -1.92
N ARG A 18 16.40 21.11 -2.22
CA ARG A 18 14.93 21.06 -2.00
C ARG A 18 14.62 20.50 -0.62
N THR A 19 13.94 21.27 0.23
CA THR A 19 13.43 20.79 1.52
C THR A 19 12.40 19.69 1.27
N VAL A 20 12.59 18.55 1.91
CA VAL A 20 11.67 17.41 1.81
C VAL A 20 10.33 17.81 2.43
N PHE A 21 9.24 17.80 1.64
CA PHE A 21 7.90 18.02 2.20
C PHE A 21 7.55 16.88 3.14
N ILE A 22 7.19 17.24 4.37
CA ILE A 22 6.65 16.32 5.35
C ILE A 22 5.14 16.58 5.41
N CYS A 23 4.36 15.56 5.06
CA CYS A 23 2.92 15.59 5.18
C CYS A 23 2.53 15.60 6.66
N PRO A 24 1.66 16.52 7.12
CA PRO A 24 1.21 16.52 8.51
C PRO A 24 0.43 15.26 8.94
N LEU A 25 -0.14 14.52 7.97
CA LEU A 25 -0.94 13.32 8.24
C LEU A 25 -0.16 12.02 8.10
N PHE A 26 0.63 11.90 7.03
CA PHE A 26 1.33 10.66 6.66
C PHE A 26 2.86 10.76 6.73
N GLY A 27 3.40 11.88 7.20
CA GLY A 27 4.83 12.05 7.40
C GLY A 27 5.63 12.20 6.09
N SER A 28 6.84 11.64 6.08
CA SER A 28 7.80 11.82 5.00
C SER A 28 7.45 11.00 3.75
N PRO A 29 7.88 11.44 2.55
CA PRO A 29 7.75 10.67 1.33
C PRO A 29 8.42 9.30 1.45
N LEU A 30 7.87 8.31 0.77
CA LEU A 30 8.28 6.91 0.86
C LEU A 30 8.50 6.31 -0.53
N GLU A 31 9.44 5.39 -0.65
CA GLU A 31 9.57 4.50 -1.80
C GLU A 31 8.92 3.16 -1.49
N LEU A 32 8.20 2.59 -2.45
CA LEU A 32 7.50 1.33 -2.24
C LEU A 32 8.49 0.19 -2.08
N GLU A 33 8.27 -0.63 -1.06
CA GLU A 33 9.04 -1.84 -0.84
C GLU A 33 8.59 -2.94 -1.80
N GLU A 34 9.52 -3.56 -2.52
CA GLU A 34 9.20 -4.60 -3.49
C GLU A 34 8.79 -5.93 -2.85
N SER A 35 9.07 -6.12 -1.56
CA SER A 35 8.87 -7.35 -0.80
C SER A 35 7.55 -7.41 0.00
N ARG A 36 6.74 -6.35 -0.02
CA ARG A 36 5.43 -6.33 0.63
C ARG A 36 4.37 -5.64 -0.22
N LEU A 37 3.10 -6.00 -0.02
CA LEU A 37 2.01 -5.27 -0.65
C LEU A 37 1.87 -3.89 0.00
N PRO A 38 1.60 -2.84 -0.80
CA PRO A 38 1.47 -1.49 -0.27
C PRO A 38 0.11 -1.30 0.42
N THR A 39 0.10 -0.49 1.47
CA THR A 39 -1.11 0.07 2.07
C THR A 39 -1.54 1.34 1.34
N TYR A 40 -2.76 1.81 1.61
CA TYR A 40 -3.21 3.12 1.12
C TYR A 40 -2.30 4.27 1.61
N GLU A 41 -1.75 4.18 2.83
CA GLU A 41 -0.75 5.14 3.32
C GLU A 41 0.50 5.13 2.44
N ASP A 42 1.05 3.95 2.13
CA ASP A 42 2.24 3.83 1.28
C ASP A 42 2.01 4.49 -0.08
N ILE A 43 0.81 4.34 -0.67
CA ILE A 43 0.45 4.97 -1.95
C ILE A 43 0.56 6.48 -1.88
N ILE A 44 -0.02 7.11 -0.84
CA ILE A 44 0.00 8.56 -0.70
C ILE A 44 1.43 9.07 -0.45
N ARG A 45 2.20 8.36 0.38
CA ARG A 45 3.60 8.74 0.64
C ARG A 45 4.48 8.57 -0.60
N CYS A 46 4.20 7.57 -1.43
CA CYS A 46 4.82 7.38 -2.73
C CYS A 46 4.44 8.51 -3.71
N CYS A 47 3.18 8.96 -3.72
CA CYS A 47 2.76 10.13 -4.51
C CYS A 47 3.58 11.38 -4.18
N PHE A 48 3.92 11.60 -2.92
CA PHE A 48 4.77 12.73 -2.54
C PHE A 48 6.18 12.59 -3.12
N ARG A 49 6.76 11.39 -3.06
CA ARG A 49 8.10 11.12 -3.60
C ARG A 49 8.12 11.29 -5.12
N GLU A 50 7.13 10.73 -5.81
CA GLU A 50 7.06 10.82 -7.27
C GLU A 50 6.82 12.25 -7.76
N ARG A 51 6.06 13.05 -7.01
CA ARG A 51 5.98 14.49 -7.29
C ARG A 51 7.36 15.17 -7.25
N TYR A 52 8.25 14.76 -6.34
CA TYR A 52 9.62 15.28 -6.30
C TYR A 52 10.48 14.80 -7.45
N ASN A 53 10.39 13.50 -7.78
CA ASN A 53 11.16 12.89 -8.85
C ASN A 53 10.81 13.49 -10.22
N LEU A 54 9.52 13.78 -10.44
CA LEU A 54 9.01 14.39 -11.66
C LEU A 54 9.10 15.93 -11.64
N ALA A 55 9.46 16.54 -10.50
CA ALA A 55 9.56 17.99 -10.41
C ALA A 55 10.75 18.50 -11.22
N PRO A 56 10.52 19.34 -12.25
CA PRO A 56 11.57 19.78 -13.15
C PRO A 56 12.65 20.59 -12.44
N ASP A 57 13.91 20.46 -12.88
CA ASP A 57 15.05 21.10 -12.22
C ASP A 57 14.98 22.64 -12.22
N LYS A 58 14.32 23.25 -13.20
CA LYS A 58 14.13 24.72 -13.32
C LYS A 58 12.78 25.05 -13.96
N GLY A 59 12.00 25.91 -13.30
CA GLY A 59 10.96 26.77 -13.90
C GLY A 59 9.77 26.13 -14.64
N ASN A 60 9.72 24.83 -14.83
CA ASN A 60 8.64 24.17 -15.58
C ASN A 60 7.43 23.83 -14.67
N LYS A 61 6.30 23.63 -15.34
CA LYS A 61 4.99 23.27 -14.76
C LYS A 61 5.12 22.10 -13.78
N GLU A 62 4.43 22.19 -12.63
CA GLU A 62 4.33 21.06 -11.71
C GLU A 62 3.82 19.80 -12.44
N PRO A 63 4.36 18.61 -12.12
CA PRO A 63 3.90 17.36 -12.73
C PRO A 63 2.41 17.17 -12.49
N SER A 64 1.69 16.69 -13.51
CA SER A 64 0.28 16.43 -13.32
C SER A 64 0.10 15.24 -12.37
N PHE A 65 -0.98 15.25 -11.59
CA PHE A 65 -1.27 14.11 -10.71
C PHE A 65 -1.54 12.83 -11.52
N THR A 66 -2.00 12.97 -12.77
CA THR A 66 -2.16 11.84 -13.68
C THR A 66 -0.82 11.20 -14.00
N ASP A 67 0.21 11.99 -14.33
CA ASP A 67 1.56 11.45 -14.60
C ASP A 67 2.15 10.74 -13.37
N ILE A 68 1.93 11.33 -12.18
CA ILE A 68 2.33 10.72 -10.90
C ILE A 68 1.61 9.38 -10.69
N ALA A 69 0.28 9.35 -10.90
CA ALA A 69 -0.53 8.17 -10.69
C ALA A 69 -0.16 7.04 -11.67
N GLU A 70 0.09 7.35 -12.93
CA GLU A 70 0.55 6.39 -13.94
C GLU A 70 1.91 5.78 -13.58
N ASN A 71 2.87 6.58 -13.10
CA ASN A 71 4.18 6.03 -12.70
C ASN A 71 4.06 5.10 -11.48
N ILE A 72 3.24 5.49 -10.51
CA ILE A 72 2.98 4.68 -9.32
C ILE A 72 2.22 3.40 -9.68
N ALA A 73 1.32 3.47 -10.67
CA ALA A 73 0.61 2.32 -11.20
C ALA A 73 1.53 1.23 -11.73
N GLY A 74 2.49 1.61 -12.59
CA GLY A 74 3.48 0.66 -13.09
C GLY A 74 4.29 0.00 -11.97
N ASN A 75 4.72 0.77 -10.98
CA ASN A 75 5.50 0.23 -9.85
C ASN A 75 4.71 -0.81 -9.03
N ILE A 76 3.40 -0.60 -8.85
CA ILE A 76 2.58 -1.50 -8.04
C ILE A 76 2.17 -2.73 -8.83
N GLU A 77 1.90 -2.58 -10.12
CA GLU A 77 1.72 -3.73 -11.01
C GLU A 77 2.94 -4.65 -10.95
N MET A 78 4.16 -4.11 -10.94
CA MET A 78 5.37 -4.92 -10.78
C MET A 78 5.42 -5.68 -9.44
N ILE A 79 4.99 -5.05 -8.33
CA ILE A 79 4.94 -5.71 -7.01
C ILE A 79 3.96 -6.90 -7.05
N TYR A 80 2.77 -6.68 -7.62
CA TYR A 80 1.74 -7.72 -7.70
C TYR A 80 2.08 -8.84 -8.69
N ASP A 81 2.73 -8.50 -9.81
CA ASP A 81 3.25 -9.47 -10.78
C ASP A 81 4.28 -10.40 -10.13
N ARG A 82 5.25 -9.84 -9.39
CA ARG A 82 6.21 -10.63 -8.60
C ARG A 82 5.53 -11.48 -7.53
N ALA A 83 4.41 -11.01 -6.98
CA ALA A 83 3.61 -11.77 -6.04
C ALA A 83 2.79 -12.90 -6.69
N ASN A 84 2.77 -12.99 -8.02
CA ASN A 84 1.88 -13.85 -8.80
C ASN A 84 0.39 -13.62 -8.43
N ILE A 85 0.02 -12.38 -8.12
CA ILE A 85 -1.36 -11.98 -7.83
C ILE A 85 -1.98 -11.38 -9.10
N PRO A 86 -3.05 -11.97 -9.64
CA PRO A 86 -3.78 -11.37 -10.75
C PRO A 86 -4.41 -10.02 -10.36
N THR A 87 -4.15 -8.99 -11.17
CA THR A 87 -4.55 -7.61 -10.90
C THR A 87 -5.68 -7.14 -11.81
N VAL A 88 -6.42 -6.13 -11.36
CA VAL A 88 -7.35 -5.38 -12.21
C VAL A 88 -6.59 -4.61 -13.31
N SER A 89 -7.30 -4.05 -14.29
CA SER A 89 -6.66 -3.29 -15.36
C SER A 89 -5.89 -2.06 -14.85
N HIS A 90 -4.82 -1.69 -15.55
CA HIS A 90 -4.03 -0.49 -15.28
C HIS A 90 -4.90 0.78 -15.14
N LEU A 91 -5.87 0.97 -16.04
CA LEU A 91 -6.81 2.10 -15.94
C LEU A 91 -7.58 2.10 -14.61
N ARG A 92 -8.03 0.93 -14.15
CA ARG A 92 -8.73 0.80 -12.87
C ARG A 92 -7.80 1.13 -11.72
N PHE A 93 -6.54 0.73 -11.83
CA PHE A 93 -5.49 1.05 -10.88
C PHE A 93 -5.31 2.56 -10.71
N THR A 94 -5.04 3.26 -11.82
CA THR A 94 -4.89 4.73 -11.83
C THR A 94 -6.11 5.43 -11.23
N GLN A 95 -7.33 4.98 -11.57
CA GLN A 95 -8.57 5.52 -11.00
C GLN A 95 -8.65 5.36 -9.47
N MET A 96 -8.19 4.23 -8.92
CA MET A 96 -8.19 3.99 -7.48
C MET A 96 -7.22 4.93 -6.76
N ILE A 97 -6.02 5.15 -7.32
CA ILE A 97 -5.07 6.14 -6.78
C ILE A 97 -5.70 7.54 -6.77
N HIS A 98 -6.30 7.95 -7.90
CA HIS A 98 -6.98 9.24 -8.02
C HIS A 98 -8.08 9.41 -6.98
N ALA A 99 -8.92 8.39 -6.78
CA ALA A 99 -10.01 8.44 -5.81
C ALA A 99 -9.48 8.60 -4.38
N HIS A 100 -8.45 7.83 -4.02
CA HIS A 100 -7.86 7.90 -2.69
C HIS A 100 -7.14 9.24 -2.43
N HIS A 101 -6.33 9.70 -3.39
CA HIS A 101 -5.68 11.01 -3.30
C HIS A 101 -6.69 12.16 -3.23
N LYS A 102 -7.83 12.08 -3.94
CA LYS A 102 -8.91 13.06 -3.84
C LYS A 102 -9.50 13.10 -2.41
N LYS A 103 -9.73 11.95 -1.78
CA LYS A 103 -10.16 11.90 -0.36
C LYS A 103 -9.17 12.63 0.54
N PHE A 104 -7.87 12.33 0.39
CA PHE A 104 -6.80 13.00 1.12
C PHE A 104 -6.80 14.53 0.89
N GLN A 105 -6.88 14.98 -0.37
CA GLN A 105 -6.89 16.41 -0.69
C GLN A 105 -8.09 17.14 -0.08
N CYS A 106 -9.27 16.52 -0.04
CA CYS A 106 -10.46 17.10 0.57
C CYS A 106 -10.26 17.41 2.06
N ILE A 107 -9.59 16.52 2.79
CA ILE A 107 -9.21 16.76 4.18
C ILE A 107 -8.15 17.87 4.23
N MET A 108 -7.04 17.71 3.51
CA MET A 108 -5.90 18.62 3.61
C MET A 108 -6.18 20.05 3.17
N ARG A 109 -7.17 20.29 2.30
CA ARG A 109 -7.59 21.64 1.88
C ARG A 109 -7.95 22.53 3.07
N ASN A 110 -8.52 21.96 4.12
CA ASN A 110 -8.98 22.69 5.29
C ASN A 110 -7.96 22.68 6.45
N TYR A 111 -6.83 21.99 6.31
CA TYR A 111 -5.87 21.74 7.38
C TYR A 111 -5.46 23.03 8.11
N LYS A 112 -5.04 24.07 7.38
CA LYS A 112 -4.56 25.33 8.00
C LYS A 112 -5.61 26.01 8.88
N ARG A 113 -6.88 25.95 8.49
CA ARG A 113 -7.99 26.63 9.18
C ARG A 113 -8.56 25.78 10.31
N ASP A 114 -8.67 24.48 10.09
CA ASP A 114 -9.50 23.60 10.91
C ASP A 114 -8.68 22.60 11.74
N LYS A 115 -7.34 22.57 11.65
CA LYS A 115 -6.49 21.58 12.34
C LYS A 115 -6.77 21.38 13.83
N GLU A 116 -7.20 22.41 14.55
CA GLU A 116 -7.50 22.32 15.99
C GLU A 116 -8.92 21.85 16.30
N LYS A 117 -9.82 21.86 15.30
CA LYS A 117 -11.23 21.47 15.48
C LYS A 117 -11.34 19.95 15.62
N SER A 118 -12.15 19.51 16.59
CA SER A 118 -12.42 18.08 16.84
C SER A 118 -12.91 17.35 15.59
N ASN A 119 -13.85 17.93 14.83
CA ASN A 119 -14.36 17.33 13.60
C ASN A 119 -13.28 17.13 12.53
N PHE A 120 -12.30 18.04 12.44
CA PHE A 120 -11.17 17.86 11.54
C PHE A 120 -10.27 16.73 12.03
N LYS A 121 -9.88 16.75 13.32
CA LYS A 121 -9.02 15.74 13.94
C LYS A 121 -9.60 14.33 13.78
N ASN A 122 -10.90 14.15 14.03
CA ASN A 122 -11.58 12.86 13.85
C ASN A 122 -11.49 12.40 12.40
N LYS A 123 -11.89 13.23 11.43
CA LYS A 123 -11.84 12.87 10.01
C LYS A 123 -10.43 12.58 9.49
N SER A 124 -9.43 13.33 9.95
CA SER A 124 -8.04 13.07 9.57
C SER A 124 -7.53 11.77 10.18
N ASN A 125 -7.86 11.50 11.45
CA ASN A 125 -7.48 10.27 12.12
C ASN A 125 -8.16 9.05 11.50
N ASP A 126 -9.46 9.13 11.21
CA ASP A 126 -10.20 8.06 10.53
C ASP A 126 -9.56 7.73 9.18
N LEU A 127 -9.19 8.76 8.40
CA LEU A 127 -8.49 8.57 7.13
C LEU A 127 -7.10 7.94 7.33
N ALA A 128 -6.35 8.38 8.34
CA ALA A 128 -5.02 7.86 8.61
C ALA A 128 -5.07 6.40 9.04
N GLU A 129 -5.99 6.06 9.95
CA GLU A 129 -6.21 4.70 10.45
C GLU A 129 -6.72 3.77 9.34
N GLU A 130 -7.70 4.21 8.52
CA GLU A 130 -8.15 3.46 7.35
C GLU A 130 -6.96 3.19 6.41
N ALA A 131 -6.14 4.21 6.15
CA ALA A 131 -5.05 4.13 5.18
C ALA A 131 -3.87 3.26 5.66
N SER A 132 -3.53 3.29 6.95
CA SER A 132 -2.43 2.51 7.52
C SER A 132 -2.78 1.04 7.68
N ASN A 133 -4.06 0.74 7.97
CA ASN A 133 -4.52 -0.62 8.27
C ASN A 133 -5.08 -1.36 7.05
N SER A 134 -5.31 -0.66 5.93
CA SER A 134 -5.88 -1.25 4.72
C SER A 134 -4.84 -1.39 3.62
N LEU A 135 -4.71 -2.62 3.10
CA LEU A 135 -3.95 -2.88 1.88
C LEU A 135 -4.59 -2.17 0.69
N PHE A 136 -3.75 -1.68 -0.21
CA PHE A 136 -4.18 -1.19 -1.51
C PHE A 136 -4.53 -2.39 -2.40
N ASN A 137 -5.67 -3.02 -2.13
CA ASN A 137 -6.05 -4.27 -2.76
C ASN A 137 -6.56 -4.05 -4.19
N ILE A 138 -5.81 -4.58 -5.15
CA ILE A 138 -6.09 -4.53 -6.59
C ILE A 138 -6.27 -5.91 -7.22
N ASP A 139 -6.51 -6.93 -6.39
CA ASP A 139 -6.79 -8.28 -6.86
C ASP A 139 -8.04 -8.33 -7.76
N THR A 140 -8.00 -9.17 -8.79
CA THR A 140 -9.23 -9.48 -9.56
C THR A 140 -10.15 -10.44 -8.83
N CYS A 141 -9.61 -11.24 -7.91
CA CYS A 141 -10.30 -12.34 -7.28
C CYS A 141 -10.33 -12.15 -5.77
N LYS A 142 -11.50 -11.79 -5.26
CA LYS A 142 -11.78 -11.55 -3.83
C LYS A 142 -12.33 -12.79 -3.12
N CYS A 143 -12.16 -13.97 -3.71
CA CYS A 143 -12.57 -15.23 -3.12
C CYS A 143 -11.78 -15.48 -1.84
N ILE A 144 -12.48 -15.70 -0.72
CA ILE A 144 -11.87 -16.10 0.55
C ILE A 144 -11.45 -17.57 0.50
N ASP A 145 -12.28 -18.41 -0.12
CA ASP A 145 -12.02 -19.83 -0.27
C ASP A 145 -11.62 -20.16 -1.71
N PHE A 146 -10.37 -20.62 -1.85
CA PHE A 146 -9.78 -20.99 -3.13
C PHE A 146 -10.36 -22.30 -3.69
N ALA A 147 -10.86 -23.19 -2.85
CA ALA A 147 -11.42 -24.47 -3.27
C ALA A 147 -12.78 -24.30 -3.94
N THR A 148 -13.58 -23.34 -3.46
CA THR A 148 -14.93 -23.05 -3.98
C THR A 148 -14.97 -21.88 -4.95
N CYS A 149 -13.84 -21.20 -5.17
CA CYS A 149 -13.79 -20.04 -6.05
C CYS A 149 -14.16 -20.42 -7.49
N SER A 150 -15.13 -19.71 -8.07
CA SER A 150 -15.60 -19.88 -9.45
C SER A 150 -14.99 -18.90 -10.44
N CYS A 151 -14.08 -18.01 -9.99
CA CYS A 151 -13.39 -17.07 -10.87
C CYS A 151 -12.66 -17.79 -12.02
N GLU A 152 -12.48 -17.07 -13.12
CA GLU A 152 -11.71 -17.54 -14.28
C GLU A 152 -10.28 -17.90 -13.85
N LYS A 153 -9.69 -18.97 -14.43
CA LYS A 153 -8.39 -19.49 -14.01
C LYS A 153 -7.26 -18.46 -14.08
N SER A 154 -7.30 -17.58 -15.08
CA SER A 154 -6.37 -16.45 -15.28
C SER A 154 -6.51 -15.35 -14.21
N LYS A 155 -7.68 -15.23 -13.59
CA LYS A 155 -8.01 -14.20 -12.59
C LYS A 155 -7.95 -14.73 -11.16
N LYS A 156 -7.88 -16.06 -10.98
CA LYS A 156 -7.76 -16.72 -9.68
C LYS A 156 -6.37 -16.53 -9.10
N PHE A 157 -6.32 -16.13 -7.84
CA PHE A 157 -5.07 -16.14 -7.07
C PHE A 157 -4.55 -17.58 -6.93
N GLN A 158 -3.31 -17.81 -7.38
CA GLN A 158 -2.70 -19.14 -7.38
C GLN A 158 -1.74 -19.27 -6.20
N LEU A 159 -2.22 -19.84 -5.08
CA LEU A 159 -1.41 -20.07 -3.87
C LEU A 159 -0.17 -20.95 -4.09
N LYS A 160 -0.13 -21.76 -5.17
CA LYS A 160 0.94 -22.74 -5.41
C LYS A 160 2.30 -22.10 -5.71
N ASN A 161 2.36 -20.83 -6.13
CA ASN A 161 3.59 -20.14 -6.51
C ASN A 161 3.92 -18.92 -5.63
N ALA A 162 3.06 -18.56 -4.69
CA ALA A 162 3.20 -17.37 -3.84
C ALA A 162 4.08 -17.64 -2.61
N CYS A 163 5.34 -18.05 -2.83
CA CYS A 163 6.32 -18.26 -1.75
C CYS A 163 7.04 -16.97 -1.32
N PHE A 164 6.82 -15.82 -1.98
CA PHE A 164 7.61 -14.60 -1.74
C PHE A 164 6.98 -13.61 -0.73
N PHE A 165 5.64 -13.48 -0.71
CA PHE A 165 4.94 -12.52 0.17
C PHE A 165 4.28 -13.18 1.41
N LYS A 166 4.20 -14.51 1.41
CA LYS A 166 3.69 -15.30 2.53
C LYS A 166 4.75 -15.37 3.63
N ILE A 167 4.70 -14.44 4.58
CA ILE A 167 4.96 -14.75 6.00
C ILE A 167 4.17 -13.80 6.91
N ARG A 168 3.92 -12.54 6.53
CA ARG A 168 3.36 -11.57 7.50
C ARG A 168 1.82 -11.47 7.54
N GLU A 169 1.12 -11.40 6.41
CA GLU A 169 -0.35 -11.20 6.40
C GLU A 169 -1.16 -12.42 6.84
N PHE A 170 -0.69 -13.63 6.52
CA PHE A 170 -1.33 -14.87 6.99
C PHE A 170 -1.09 -15.10 8.48
N LEU A 171 0.05 -14.66 9.03
CA LEU A 171 0.34 -14.84 10.46
C LEU A 171 -0.58 -14.00 11.33
N GLU A 172 -0.92 -12.77 10.99
CA GLU A 172 -1.80 -11.96 11.86
C GLU A 172 -3.25 -12.47 11.85
N SER A 173 -3.74 -12.89 10.69
CA SER A 173 -5.08 -13.48 10.56
C SER A 173 -5.15 -14.87 11.21
N ALA A 174 -4.13 -15.71 11.00
CA ALA A 174 -4.07 -17.04 11.62
C ALA A 174 -3.74 -16.96 13.12
N LEU A 175 -2.92 -16.02 13.58
CA LEU A 175 -2.67 -15.79 15.01
C LEU A 175 -3.93 -15.33 15.71
N LEU A 176 -4.73 -14.43 15.12
CA LEU A 176 -6.01 -14.02 15.73
C LEU A 176 -7.00 -15.19 15.82
N VAL A 177 -7.07 -16.03 14.78
CA VAL A 177 -7.90 -17.24 14.82
C VAL A 177 -7.37 -18.23 15.85
N VAL A 178 -6.06 -18.49 15.89
CA VAL A 178 -5.42 -19.37 16.88
C VAL A 178 -5.55 -18.81 18.30
N PHE A 179 -5.42 -17.50 18.51
CA PHE A 179 -5.63 -16.84 19.81
C PHE A 179 -7.10 -16.95 20.25
N MET A 180 -8.04 -16.73 19.33
CA MET A 180 -9.48 -16.92 19.60
C MET A 180 -9.78 -18.37 19.97
N PHE A 181 -9.20 -19.34 19.26
CA PHE A 181 -9.35 -20.77 19.60
C PHE A 181 -8.69 -21.12 20.93
N LEU A 182 -7.47 -20.63 21.22
CA LEU A 182 -6.79 -20.85 22.48
C LEU A 182 -7.52 -20.20 23.66
N LEU A 183 -8.01 -18.97 23.52
CA LEU A 183 -8.85 -18.31 24.52
C LEU A 183 -10.16 -19.06 24.74
N HIS A 184 -10.80 -19.58 23.69
CA HIS A 184 -12.02 -20.37 23.81
C HIS A 184 -11.77 -21.72 24.53
N VAL A 185 -10.66 -22.39 24.22
CA VAL A 185 -10.24 -23.65 24.87
C VAL A 185 -9.87 -23.40 26.34
N HIS A 186 -9.14 -22.33 26.65
CA HIS A 186 -8.77 -21.97 28.01
C HIS A 186 -10.00 -21.55 28.85
N CYS A 187 -10.93 -20.81 28.25
CA CYS A 187 -12.19 -20.41 28.89
C CYS A 187 -13.12 -21.61 29.15
N LYS A 188 -13.16 -22.61 28.26
CA LYS A 188 -13.90 -23.87 28.49
C LYS A 188 -13.25 -24.77 29.54
N LYS A 189 -11.91 -24.77 29.64
CA LYS A 189 -11.18 -25.57 30.64
C LYS A 189 -11.37 -25.00 32.06
N SER A 190 -11.46 -23.69 32.22
CA SER A 190 -11.70 -23.04 33.52
C SER A 190 -13.12 -23.21 34.07
N ARG A 191 -14.11 -23.57 33.24
CA ARG A 191 -15.50 -23.82 33.70
C ARG A 191 -15.82 -25.27 34.05
N LYS A 192 -14.92 -26.21 33.76
CA LYS A 192 -15.10 -27.65 34.03
C LYS A 192 -14.30 -28.15 35.25
N GLY A 193 -13.65 -27.25 35.99
CA GLY A 193 -12.84 -27.57 37.17
C GLY A 193 -13.43 -27.07 38.49
N THR A 194 -14.74 -26.90 38.58
CA THR A 194 -15.42 -26.55 39.83
C THR A 194 -16.64 -27.45 39.98
N LEU A 195 -16.38 -28.67 40.45
CA LEU A 195 -17.33 -29.59 41.08
C LEU A 195 -16.53 -30.54 41.96
#